data_AF-A0A9D7EJB6-F1
#
_entry.id   AF-A0A9D7EJB6-F1
#
_cell.length_a   1.000
_cell.length_b   1.000
_cell.length_c   1.000
_cell.angle_alpha   90.00
_cell.angle_beta   90.00
_cell.angle_gamma   90.00
#
_symmetry.space_group_name_H-M   'P 1'
#
loop_
_entity.id
_entity.type
_entity.pdbx_description
1 polymer ?
#
loop_
_entity_poly.entity_id
_entity_poly.type
_entity_poly.pdbx_seq_one_letter_code
_entity_poly.pdbx_strand_id
1 'polypeptide(L)'
;MAKITLTKTRRRRKDPVSPEEAKRRRQEYQRQYYLAHREKAKEYQRQYNLLHKKKQRVPGAKGRNAMEFRRDSVKVTYNTHDIMHSPAEKTLKMLQKIISGEKMFTM
;
A
#
# COMPACT_ATOMS: atom_id res chain seq x y z
N MET A 1 -37.55 42.61 55.25
CA MET A 1 -36.60 41.82 54.44
C MET A 1 -37.38 40.88 53.53
N ALA A 2 -37.41 41.13 52.22
CA ALA A 2 -38.15 40.32 51.26
C ALA A 2 -37.31 39.11 50.81
N LYS A 3 -37.85 37.90 50.92
CA LYS A 3 -37.20 36.65 50.46
C LYS A 3 -37.40 36.51 48.95
N ILE A 4 -36.33 36.68 48.17
CA ILE A 4 -36.34 36.44 46.72
C ILE A 4 -36.30 34.93 46.48
N THR A 5 -37.41 34.35 46.05
CA THR A 5 -37.44 32.94 45.61
C THR A 5 -36.90 32.84 44.19
N LEU A 6 -35.67 32.35 44.04
CA LEU A 6 -35.08 32.00 42.75
C LEU A 6 -35.81 30.79 42.15
N THR A 7 -36.78 31.03 41.29
CA THR A 7 -37.37 29.97 40.46
C THR A 7 -36.33 29.58 39.40
N LYS A 8 -35.86 28.32 39.43
CA LYS A 8 -34.94 27.76 38.41
C LYS A 8 -35.47 28.12 37.03
N THR A 9 -34.75 28.97 36.31
CA THR A 9 -35.09 29.34 34.93
C THR A 9 -35.17 28.06 34.11
N ARG A 10 -36.39 27.73 33.67
CA ARG A 10 -36.69 26.57 32.81
C ARG A 10 -35.74 26.65 31.61
N ARG A 11 -34.82 25.68 31.48
CA ARG A 11 -33.88 25.62 30.35
C ARG A 11 -34.69 25.79 29.07
N ARG A 12 -34.46 26.88 28.31
CA ARG A 12 -35.12 27.10 27.02
C ARG A 12 -34.85 25.86 26.17
N ARG A 13 -35.90 25.08 25.89
CA ARG A 13 -35.80 23.97 24.94
C ARG A 13 -35.44 24.62 23.60
N LYS A 14 -34.32 24.19 23.03
CA LYS A 14 -33.86 24.67 21.72
C LYS A 14 -34.98 24.42 20.72
N ASP A 15 -35.39 25.47 20.00
CA ASP A 15 -36.49 25.36 19.04
C ASP A 15 -36.21 24.21 18.06
N PRO A 16 -37.24 23.39 17.73
CA PRO A 16 -37.06 22.28 16.81
C PRO A 16 -36.63 22.84 15.46
N VAL A 17 -35.39 22.56 15.10
CA VAL A 17 -34.81 22.89 13.81
C VAL A 17 -35.64 22.20 12.73
N SER A 18 -35.99 22.91 11.65
CA SER A 18 -36.74 22.34 10.54
C SER A 18 -36.05 21.04 10.06
N PRO A 19 -36.80 19.98 9.70
CA PRO A 19 -36.22 18.71 9.25
C PRO A 19 -35.15 18.87 8.16
N GLU A 20 -35.34 19.84 7.26
CA GLU A 20 -34.41 20.21 6.19
C GLU A 20 -33.11 20.82 6.72
N GLU A 21 -33.20 21.75 7.68
CA GLU A 21 -32.03 22.37 8.30
C GLU A 21 -31.25 21.35 9.15
N ALA A 22 -31.92 20.42 9.82
CA ALA A 22 -31.29 19.33 10.55
C ALA A 22 -30.56 18.35 9.62
N LYS A 23 -31.07 18.14 8.39
CA LYS A 23 -30.41 17.36 7.35
C LYS A 23 -29.17 18.07 6.81
N ARG A 24 -29.26 19.37 6.52
CA ARG A 24 -28.12 20.20 6.07
C ARG A 24 -26.99 20.23 7.11
N ARG A 25 -27.32 20.46 8.38
CA ARG A 25 -26.32 20.45 9.47
C ARG A 25 -25.60 19.11 9.60
N ARG A 26 -26.30 17.99 9.42
CA ARG A 26 -25.68 16.65 9.44
C ARG A 26 -24.72 16.45 8.27
N GLN A 27 -25.10 16.88 7.07
CA GLN A 27 -24.25 16.79 5.88
C GLN A 27 -23.01 17.68 5.99
N GLU A 28 -23.16 18.91 6.47
CA GLU A 28 -22.03 19.82 6.72
C GLU A 28 -21.08 19.26 7.78
N TYR A 29 -21.62 18.76 8.89
CA TYR A 29 -20.81 18.11 9.92
C TYR A 29 -20.01 16.94 9.35
N GLN A 30 -20.65 16.07 8.56
CA GLN A 30 -19.98 14.93 7.93
C GLN A 30 -18.89 15.38 6.95
N ARG A 31 -19.16 16.42 6.16
CA ARG A 31 -18.18 17.01 5.22
C ARG A 31 -16.98 17.58 5.95
N GLN A 32 -17.21 18.37 7.01
CA GLN A 32 -16.16 18.96 7.84
C GLN A 32 -15.32 17.88 8.51
N TYR A 33 -15.97 16.85 9.05
CA TYR A 33 -15.30 15.70 9.63
C TYR A 33 -14.40 14.98 8.62
N TYR A 34 -14.90 14.74 7.40
CA TYR A 34 -14.10 14.12 6.35
C TYR A 34 -12.91 15.00 5.95
N LEU A 35 -13.10 16.31 5.76
CA LEU A 35 -12.02 17.24 5.42
C LEU A 35 -10.92 17.25 6.49
N ALA A 36 -11.29 17.33 7.76
CA ALA A 36 -10.36 17.35 8.89
C ALA A 36 -9.54 16.04 9.04
N HIS A 37 -10.10 14.90 8.59
CA HIS A 37 -9.46 13.58 8.76
C HIS A 37 -8.90 13.00 7.46
N ARG A 38 -9.17 13.62 6.31
CA ARG A 38 -8.66 13.20 5.00
C ARG A 38 -7.13 13.17 4.97
N GLU A 39 -6.50 14.16 5.60
CA GLU A 39 -5.04 14.27 5.61
C GLU A 39 -4.42 13.21 6.52
N LYS A 40 -4.97 13.03 7.72
CA LYS A 40 -4.54 11.96 8.65
C LYS A 40 -4.59 10.57 8.00
N ALA A 41 -5.66 10.26 7.25
CA ALA A 41 -5.78 8.99 6.53
C ALA A 41 -4.73 8.84 5.41
N LYS A 42 -4.49 9.91 4.63
CA LYS A 42 -3.47 9.91 3.58
C LYS A 42 -2.06 9.80 4.15
N GLU A 43 -1.81 10.44 5.27
CA GLU A 43 -0.51 10.48 5.93
C GLU A 43 -0.18 9.14 6.59
N TYR A 44 -1.16 8.53 7.26
CA TYR A 44 -1.05 7.15 7.71
C TYR A 44 -0.72 6.20 6.55
N GLN A 45 -1.44 6.33 5.43
CA GLN A 45 -1.16 5.53 4.24
C GLN A 45 0.23 5.81 3.65
N ARG A 46 0.71 7.06 3.65
CA ARG A 46 2.06 7.44 3.21
C ARG A 46 3.13 6.83 4.11
N GLN A 47 3.00 6.99 5.43
CA GLN A 47 3.91 6.43 6.41
C GLN A 47 3.97 4.91 6.32
N TYR A 48 2.82 4.24 6.18
CA TYR A 48 2.75 2.81 5.94
C TYR A 48 3.47 2.40 4.65
N ASN A 49 3.28 3.14 3.55
CA ASN A 49 3.96 2.85 2.28
C ASN A 49 5.48 3.02 2.37
N LEU A 50 5.94 4.03 3.12
CA LEU A 50 7.36 4.31 3.36
C LEU A 50 7.99 3.24 4.25
N LEU A 51 7.37 2.95 5.39
CA LEU A 51 7.89 2.04 6.41
C LEU A 51 7.86 0.59 5.96
N HIS A 52 6.90 0.22 5.10
CA HIS A 52 6.74 -1.15 4.62
C HIS A 52 7.15 -1.31 3.16
N LYS A 53 7.94 -0.34 2.62
CA LYS A 53 8.37 -0.24 1.21
C LYS A 53 7.35 -0.94 0.33
N LYS A 54 6.13 -0.39 0.24
CA LYS A 54 5.03 -1.05 -0.48
C LYS A 54 5.63 -1.54 -1.79
N LYS A 55 5.76 -2.86 -1.85
CA LYS A 55 6.56 -3.65 -2.81
C LYS A 55 6.67 -2.89 -4.11
N GLN A 56 7.88 -2.68 -4.64
CA GLN A 56 8.12 -2.17 -6.00
C GLN A 56 7.17 -2.89 -6.97
N ARG A 57 5.97 -2.34 -7.10
CA ARG A 57 4.89 -2.86 -7.90
C ARG A 57 4.84 -1.85 -9.00
N VAL A 58 5.33 -2.28 -10.16
CA VAL A 58 5.18 -1.54 -11.39
C VAL A 58 3.72 -1.08 -11.50
N PRO A 59 3.45 0.19 -11.83
CA PRO A 59 2.08 0.68 -11.99
C PRO A 59 1.31 -0.26 -12.93
N GLY A 60 0.28 -0.95 -12.41
CA GLY A 60 -0.52 -1.92 -13.17
C GLY A 60 -0.40 -3.40 -12.74
N ALA A 61 0.55 -3.77 -11.89
CA ALA A 61 0.76 -5.18 -11.54
C ALA A 61 -0.21 -5.71 -10.45
N LYS A 62 -1.17 -6.57 -10.84
CA LYS A 62 -2.08 -7.31 -9.94
C LYS A 62 -1.52 -8.72 -9.63
N GLY A 63 -1.75 -9.22 -8.41
CA GLY A 63 -1.43 -10.61 -8.02
C GLY A 63 -0.08 -10.84 -7.31
N ARG A 64 0.17 -12.09 -6.89
CA ARG A 64 1.37 -12.54 -6.14
C ARG A 64 2.68 -12.40 -6.93
N ASN A 65 2.62 -12.24 -8.25
CA ASN A 65 3.77 -12.12 -9.15
C ASN A 65 4.24 -10.66 -9.37
N ALA A 66 3.68 -9.71 -8.63
CA ALA A 66 3.95 -8.28 -8.79
C ALA A 66 5.20 -7.79 -8.00
N MET A 67 5.99 -8.72 -7.48
CA MET A 67 7.32 -8.44 -6.96
C MET A 67 8.27 -8.81 -8.09
N GLU A 68 8.93 -7.85 -8.73
CA GLU A 68 10.14 -8.17 -9.48
C GLU A 68 11.18 -8.64 -8.46
N PHE A 69 11.11 -9.92 -8.09
CA PHE A 69 12.26 -10.59 -7.54
C PHE A 69 13.20 -10.76 -8.72
N ARG A 70 14.01 -9.75 -9.00
CA ARG A 70 15.21 -9.92 -9.82
C ARG A 70 16.09 -10.88 -9.04
N ARG A 71 15.83 -12.18 -9.20
CA ARG A 71 16.85 -13.19 -8.94
C ARG A 71 17.99 -12.76 -9.83
N ASP A 72 19.13 -12.42 -9.26
CA ASP A 72 20.36 -12.28 -10.02
C ASP A 72 20.54 -13.59 -10.80
N SER A 73 20.13 -13.58 -12.06
CA SER A 73 20.01 -14.78 -12.90
C SER A 73 21.34 -15.16 -13.52
N VAL A 74 22.41 -14.63 -12.95
CA VAL A 74 23.76 -14.95 -13.37
C VAL A 74 24.20 -16.06 -12.43
N LYS A 75 23.71 -17.29 -12.66
CA LYS A 75 24.52 -18.48 -12.33
C LYS A 75 25.88 -18.19 -12.98
N VAL A 76 26.87 -17.81 -12.19
CA VAL A 76 28.21 -17.46 -12.68
C VAL A 76 28.89 -18.70 -13.23
N THR A 77 28.48 -19.87 -12.74
CA THR A 77 29.03 -21.17 -13.08
C THR A 77 27.96 -22.12 -13.63
N TYR A 78 28.35 -22.99 -14.55
CA TYR A 78 27.59 -24.17 -14.95
C TYR A 78 28.22 -25.41 -14.32
N ASN A 79 27.39 -26.31 -13.78
CA ASN A 79 27.84 -27.60 -13.25
C ASN A 79 27.72 -28.72 -14.29
N THR A 80 28.39 -29.86 -14.07
CA THR A 80 28.23 -31.06 -14.92
C THR A 80 26.76 -31.45 -15.07
N HIS A 81 25.98 -31.42 -13.98
CA HIS A 81 24.55 -31.72 -14.01
C HIS A 81 23.75 -30.74 -14.92
N ASP A 82 24.11 -29.45 -14.93
CA ASP A 82 23.42 -28.47 -15.76
C ASP A 82 23.64 -28.73 -17.26
N ILE A 83 24.82 -29.25 -17.64
CA ILE A 83 25.22 -29.54 -19.02
C ILE A 83 24.62 -30.88 -19.48
N MET A 84 24.71 -31.91 -18.63
CA MET A 84 24.38 -33.29 -19.01
C MET A 84 22.87 -33.57 -19.06
N HIS A 85 22.05 -32.81 -18.34
CA HIS A 85 20.59 -32.99 -18.32
C HIS A 85 19.83 -31.88 -19.06
N SER A 86 20.55 -30.98 -19.73
CA SER A 86 19.94 -29.97 -20.58
C SER A 86 19.71 -30.49 -22.01
N PRO A 87 18.67 -30.00 -22.71
CA PRO A 87 18.50 -30.27 -24.15
C PRO A 87 19.71 -29.80 -24.96
N ALA A 88 20.00 -30.49 -26.07
CA ALA A 88 21.21 -30.26 -26.89
C ALA A 88 21.45 -28.78 -27.27
N GLU A 89 20.41 -28.07 -27.70
CA GLU A 89 20.50 -26.65 -28.06
C GLU A 89 20.92 -25.76 -26.89
N LYS A 90 20.45 -26.10 -25.68
CA LYS A 90 20.76 -25.35 -24.46
C LYS A 90 22.19 -25.65 -24.02
N THR A 91 22.61 -26.91 -24.12
CA THR A 91 23.98 -27.33 -23.85
C THR A 91 24.97 -26.61 -24.78
N LEU A 92 24.67 -26.50 -26.08
CA LEU A 92 25.50 -25.72 -27.02
C LEU A 92 25.65 -24.26 -26.58
N LYS A 93 24.55 -23.60 -26.20
CA LYS A 93 24.61 -22.22 -25.69
C LYS A 93 25.39 -22.10 -24.38
N MET A 94 25.28 -23.09 -23.49
CA MET A 94 26.04 -23.12 -22.24
C MET A 94 27.54 -23.26 -22.51
N LEU A 95 27.92 -24.18 -23.39
CA LEU A 95 29.31 -24.40 -23.78
C LEU A 95 29.90 -23.17 -24.49
N GLN A 96 29.16 -22.53 -25.39
CA GLN A 96 29.59 -21.29 -26.04
C GLN A 96 29.91 -20.19 -25.03
N LYS A 97 29.10 -20.06 -23.97
CA LYS A 97 29.32 -19.08 -22.88
C LYS A 97 30.50 -19.42 -21.98
N ILE A 98 30.79 -20.72 -21.82
CA ILE A 98 31.99 -21.16 -21.11
C ILE A 98 33.23 -20.82 -21.95
N ILE A 99 33.18 -21.08 -23.25
CA ILE A 99 34.29 -20.79 -24.18
C ILE A 99 34.51 -19.28 -24.32
N SER A 100 33.45 -18.45 -24.34
CA SER A 100 33.57 -16.99 -24.40
C SER A 100 34.05 -16.35 -23.09
N GLY A 101 34.20 -17.13 -22.01
CA GLY A 101 34.60 -16.63 -20.70
C GLY A 101 33.51 -15.87 -19.94
N GLU A 102 32.28 -15.81 -20.48
CA GLU A 102 31.13 -15.19 -19.81
C GLU A 102 30.68 -15.98 -18.58
N LYS A 103 30.99 -17.28 -18.55
CA LYS A 103 30.55 -18.23 -17.52
C LYS A 103 31.68 -19.19 -17.18
N MET A 104 31.82 -19.54 -15.90
CA MET A 104 32.77 -20.55 -15.46
C MET A 104 32.14 -21.94 -15.50
N PHE A 105 32.97 -22.97 -15.56
CA PHE A 105 32.55 -24.36 -15.43
C PHE A 105 33.08 -24.94 -14.12
N THR A 106 32.22 -25.65 -13.40
CA THR A 106 32.54 -26.37 -12.17
C THR A 106 32.07 -27.81 -12.30
N MET A 107 32.85 -28.75 -11.77
CA MET A 107 32.53 -30.18 -11.86
C MET A 107 31.29 -30.54 -11.03
#